data_AF-A0A841E9T4-F1
#
_entry.id   AF-A0A841E9T4-F1
#
_cell.length_a   1.000
_cell.length_b   1.000
_cell.length_c   1.000
_cell.angle_alpha   90.00
_cell.angle_beta   90.00
_cell.angle_gamma   90.00
#
_symmetry.space_group_name_H-M   'P 1'
#
loop_
_entity.id
_entity.type
_entity.pdbx_description
1 polymer ?
#
loop_
_entity_poly.entity_id
_entity_poly.type
_entity_poly.pdbx_seq_one_letter_code
_entity_poly.pdbx_strand_id
1 'polypeptide(L)'
;MARASIRSDARRLISARKPFRTHGALYADDFPRSETGRMPPEWAEAYRSDREGPGISYAVYSYATPIAWVRCDGVPVIPEVGYSVTTTRHQNLCRAWLE
;
A
#
# COMPACT_ATOMS: atom_id res chain seq x y z
N MET A 1 -16.35 -0.12 0.77
CA MET A 1 -15.12 0.40 0.13
C MET A 1 -15.48 1.43 -0.94
N ALA A 2 -14.81 2.59 -0.97
CA ALA A 2 -15.15 3.69 -1.90
C ALA A 2 -14.54 3.49 -3.30
N ARG A 3 -15.20 4.00 -4.35
CA ARG A 3 -14.59 4.16 -5.68
C ARG A 3 -13.79 5.47 -5.72
N ALA A 4 -12.60 5.43 -6.32
CA ALA A 4 -11.71 6.58 -6.39
C ALA A 4 -11.12 6.75 -7.80
N SER A 5 -10.91 8.00 -8.21
CA SER A 5 -10.04 8.33 -9.33
C SER A 5 -8.60 8.43 -8.83
N ILE A 6 -7.67 7.79 -9.56
CA ILE A 6 -6.24 7.88 -9.23
C ILE A 6 -5.71 9.33 -9.33
N ARG A 7 -6.26 10.13 -10.25
CA ARG A 7 -5.77 11.48 -10.54
C ARG A 7 -6.20 12.51 -9.48
N SER A 8 -7.38 12.33 -8.88
CA SER A 8 -7.99 13.34 -8.01
C SER A 8 -8.18 12.89 -6.57
N ASP A 9 -8.41 11.61 -6.31
CA ASP A 9 -8.86 11.15 -4.99
C ASP A 9 -7.82 10.31 -4.24
N ALA A 10 -7.02 9.51 -4.96
CA ALA A 10 -6.17 8.48 -4.35
C ALA A 10 -5.20 9.05 -3.30
N ARG A 11 -4.47 10.14 -3.61
CA ARG A 11 -3.53 10.74 -2.65
C ARG A 11 -4.21 11.17 -1.35
N ARG A 12 -5.38 11.81 -1.44
CA ARG A 12 -6.16 12.24 -0.27
C ARG A 12 -6.63 11.04 0.55
N LEU A 13 -7.14 9.99 -0.11
CA LEU A 13 -7.63 8.79 0.56
C LEU A 13 -6.50 7.98 1.22
N ILE A 14 -5.34 7.89 0.57
CA ILE A 14 -4.12 7.29 1.13
C ILE A 14 -3.67 8.07 2.37
N SER A 15 -3.60 9.41 2.28
CA SER A 15 -3.22 10.26 3.41
C SER A 15 -4.16 10.06 4.61
N ALA A 16 -5.47 9.94 4.33
CA ALA A 16 -6.49 9.67 5.34
C ALA A 16 -6.62 8.19 5.75
N ARG A 17 -5.79 7.29 5.19
CA ARG A 17 -5.83 5.83 5.40
C ARG A 17 -7.22 5.22 5.21
N LYS A 18 -7.98 5.75 4.24
CA LYS A 18 -9.33 5.26 3.90
C LYS A 18 -9.24 4.18 2.82
N PRO A 19 -9.90 3.02 2.98
CA PRO A 19 -9.95 2.00 1.94
C PRO A 19 -10.62 2.50 0.67
N PHE A 20 -10.06 2.16 -0.48
CA PHE A 20 -10.60 2.57 -1.77
C PHE A 20 -10.21 1.59 -2.87
N ARG A 21 -10.94 1.66 -3.98
CA ARG A 21 -10.58 0.96 -5.21
C ARG A 21 -10.69 1.91 -6.39
N THR A 22 -9.67 1.93 -7.23
CA THR A 22 -9.75 2.58 -8.54
C THR A 22 -10.27 1.60 -9.58
N HIS A 23 -10.65 2.09 -10.76
CA HIS A 23 -10.95 1.22 -11.91
C HIS A 23 -9.70 0.49 -12.43
N GLY A 24 -8.51 0.87 -11.98
CA GLY A 24 -7.24 0.30 -12.40
C GLY A 24 -6.60 -0.56 -11.32
N ALA A 25 -5.28 -0.65 -11.38
CA ALA A 25 -4.48 -1.52 -10.54
C ALA A 25 -4.28 -1.02 -9.09
N LEU A 26 -4.61 0.24 -8.79
CA LEU A 26 -4.40 0.83 -7.47
C LEU A 26 -5.63 0.67 -6.58
N TYR A 27 -5.44 0.14 -5.37
CA TYR A 27 -6.45 0.08 -4.32
C TYR A 27 -5.78 0.01 -2.94
N ALA A 28 -6.58 0.17 -1.90
CA ALA A 28 -6.14 0.04 -0.52
C ALA A 28 -7.22 -0.58 0.36
N ASP A 29 -6.79 -1.30 1.39
CA ASP A 29 -7.63 -2.15 2.24
C ASP A 29 -7.21 -2.01 3.72
N ASP A 30 -8.18 -2.13 4.64
CA ASP A 30 -7.99 -2.20 6.08
C ASP A 30 -7.80 -3.66 6.57
N PHE A 31 -8.14 -4.64 5.73
CA PHE A 31 -7.87 -6.06 5.96
C PHE A 31 -6.81 -6.58 4.98
N PRO A 32 -5.52 -6.43 5.32
CA PRO A 32 -4.42 -6.74 4.42
C PRO A 32 -4.36 -8.23 4.05
N ARG A 33 -4.22 -8.44 2.74
CA ARG A 33 -4.04 -9.72 2.08
C ARG A 33 -2.73 -10.38 2.50
N SER A 34 -2.69 -11.72 2.49
CA SER A 34 -1.44 -12.47 2.74
C SER A 34 -0.54 -12.51 1.50
N GLU A 35 -1.10 -12.29 0.32
CA GLU A 35 -0.37 -12.31 -0.94
C GLU A 35 0.60 -11.12 -1.06
N THR A 36 1.84 -11.43 -1.45
CA THR A 36 2.92 -10.45 -1.58
C THR A 36 3.18 -10.02 -3.03
N GLY A 37 2.46 -10.59 -3.99
CA GLY A 37 2.59 -10.28 -5.41
C GLY A 37 4.03 -10.40 -5.92
N ARG A 38 4.57 -9.30 -6.44
CA ARG A 38 5.93 -9.19 -6.98
C ARG A 38 6.91 -8.46 -6.05
N MET A 39 6.63 -8.41 -4.74
CA MET A 39 7.60 -7.85 -3.79
C MET A 39 8.92 -8.65 -3.84
N PRO A 40 10.08 -7.98 -3.75
CA PRO A 40 11.34 -8.65 -3.50
C PRO A 40 11.31 -9.48 -2.21
N PRO A 41 12.11 -10.56 -2.10
CA PRO A 41 12.02 -11.51 -0.99
C PRO A 41 12.11 -10.86 0.40
N GLU A 42 13.00 -9.89 0.58
CA GLU A 42 13.22 -9.19 1.85
C GLU A 42 11.99 -8.39 2.29
N TRP A 43 11.30 -7.74 1.34
CA TRP A 43 10.08 -6.98 1.62
C TRP A 43 8.85 -7.87 1.77
N ALA A 44 8.82 -8.97 1.02
CA ALA A 44 7.79 -9.99 1.21
C ALA A 44 7.86 -10.58 2.62
N GLU A 45 9.06 -10.82 3.13
CA GLU A 45 9.26 -11.30 4.49
C GLU A 45 8.91 -10.24 5.53
N ALA A 46 9.36 -8.99 5.36
CA ALA A 46 9.01 -7.89 6.24
C ALA A 46 7.49 -7.69 6.34
N TYR A 47 6.79 -7.73 5.20
CA TYR A 47 5.32 -7.61 5.16
C TYR A 47 4.62 -8.75 5.88
N ARG A 48 5.08 -10.00 5.73
CA ARG A 48 4.52 -11.16 6.46
C ARG A 48 4.76 -11.02 7.96
N SER A 49 5.98 -10.69 8.35
CA SER A 49 6.36 -10.48 9.74
C SER A 49 5.49 -9.39 10.37
N ASP A 50 5.38 -8.22 9.73
CA ASP A 50 4.53 -7.13 10.20
C ASP A 50 3.05 -7.51 10.29
N ARG A 51 2.56 -8.36 9.38
CA ARG A 51 1.16 -8.84 9.41
C ARG A 51 0.90 -9.81 10.56
N GLU A 52 1.86 -10.63 10.94
CA GLU A 52 1.78 -11.55 12.08
C GLU A 52 2.00 -10.82 13.42
N GLY A 53 2.89 -9.85 13.45
CA GLY A 53 3.17 -9.01 14.60
C GLY A 53 3.97 -7.77 14.20
N PRO A 54 3.45 -6.55 14.38
CA PRO A 54 2.34 -6.17 15.26
C PRO A 54 0.93 -6.26 14.63
N GLY A 55 0.80 -6.74 13.40
CA GLY A 55 -0.38 -6.60 12.57
C GLY A 55 -0.27 -5.38 11.64
N ILE A 56 -1.02 -5.42 10.54
CA ILE A 56 -1.12 -4.31 9.57
C ILE A 56 -2.57 -3.80 9.59
N SER A 57 -2.73 -2.48 9.76
CA SER A 57 -4.02 -1.80 9.86
C SER A 57 -4.51 -1.23 8.52
N TYR A 58 -3.58 -1.01 7.57
CA TYR A 58 -3.89 -0.47 6.26
C TYR A 58 -2.80 -0.87 5.27
N ALA A 59 -3.17 -1.29 4.07
CA ALA A 59 -2.22 -1.60 3.00
C ALA A 59 -2.68 -1.04 1.66
N VAL A 60 -1.71 -0.52 0.90
CA VAL A 60 -1.89 -0.01 -0.46
C VAL A 60 -1.27 -1.00 -1.43
N TYR A 61 -2.01 -1.33 -2.49
CA TYR A 61 -1.62 -2.32 -3.48
C TYR A 61 -1.57 -1.70 -4.87
N SER A 62 -0.57 -2.14 -5.64
CA SER A 62 -0.57 -1.99 -7.09
C SER A 62 -0.66 -3.38 -7.71
N TYR A 63 -1.74 -3.64 -8.43
CA TYR A 63 -2.13 -4.99 -8.83
C TYR A 63 -2.24 -5.88 -7.58
N ALA A 64 -1.55 -7.02 -7.54
CA ALA A 64 -1.52 -7.89 -6.36
C ALA A 64 -0.34 -7.60 -5.41
N THR A 65 0.49 -6.59 -5.69
CA THR A 65 1.71 -6.31 -4.93
C THR A 65 1.44 -5.22 -3.89
N PRO A 66 1.64 -5.50 -2.58
CA PRO A 66 1.72 -4.46 -1.56
C PRO A 66 2.87 -3.49 -1.89
N ILE A 67 2.56 -2.19 -1.93
CA ILE A 67 3.53 -1.14 -2.27
C ILE A 67 3.77 -0.16 -1.11
N ALA A 68 2.90 -0.20 -0.10
CA ALA A 68 3.05 0.51 1.17
C ALA A 68 2.05 -0.07 2.18
N TRP A 69 2.36 -0.04 3.47
CA TRP A 69 1.45 -0.45 4.53
C TRP A 69 1.67 0.35 5.82
N VAL A 70 0.70 0.29 6.72
CA VAL A 70 0.74 0.89 8.05
C VAL A 70 0.54 -0.22 9.07
N ARG A 71 1.54 -0.42 9.92
CA ARG A 71 1.47 -1.36 11.05
C ARG A 71 0.42 -0.92 12.07
N CYS A 72 -0.05 -1.82 12.92
CA CYS A 72 -1.02 -1.50 13.98
C CYS A 72 -0.45 -0.56 15.05
N ASP A 73 0.88 -0.47 15.18
CA ASP A 73 1.57 0.53 16.02
C ASP A 73 1.65 1.92 15.36
N GLY A 74 1.07 2.08 14.16
CA GLY A 74 0.99 3.34 13.43
C GLY A 74 2.18 3.66 12.53
N VAL A 75 3.22 2.80 12.51
CA VAL A 75 4.42 3.00 11.69
C VAL A 75 4.11 2.74 10.20
N PRO A 76 4.29 3.74 9.32
CA PRO A 76 4.19 3.53 7.88
C PRO A 76 5.46 2.85 7.34
N VAL A 77 5.28 1.91 6.42
CA VAL A 77 6.36 1.23 5.70
C VAL A 77 6.14 1.42 4.20
N ILE A 78 7.16 1.91 3.51
CA ILE A 78 7.17 2.07 2.05
C ILE A 78 8.46 1.41 1.55
N PRO A 79 8.38 0.22 0.91
CA PRO A 79 9.55 -0.46 0.36
C PRO A 79 10.39 0.44 -0.56
N GLU A 80 11.68 0.58 -0.25
CA GLU A 80 12.63 1.32 -1.09
C GLU A 80 13.13 0.42 -2.22
N VAL A 81 12.27 0.16 -3.19
CA VAL A 81 12.55 -0.74 -4.32
C VAL A 81 12.13 -0.12 -5.63
N GLY A 82 12.94 -0.35 -6.66
CA GLY A 82 12.59 0.02 -8.03
C GLY A 82 11.51 -0.90 -8.58
N TYR A 83 10.34 -0.35 -8.90
CA TYR A 83 9.29 -1.07 -9.63
C TYR A 83 9.11 -0.50 -11.05
N SER A 84 8.20 -1.11 -11.82
CA SER A 84 7.72 -0.54 -13.08
C SER A 84 7.29 0.93 -12.93
N VAL A 85 7.29 1.69 -14.03
CA VAL A 85 6.90 3.11 -14.03
C VAL A 85 5.53 3.33 -13.39
N THR A 86 4.55 2.47 -13.71
CA THR A 86 3.19 2.57 -13.16
C THR A 86 3.17 2.32 -11.65
N THR A 87 3.83 1.25 -11.19
CA THR A 87 3.89 0.91 -9.77
C THR A 87 4.67 1.96 -8.97
N THR A 88 5.74 2.51 -9.53
CA THR A 88 6.50 3.61 -8.93
C THR A 88 5.63 4.86 -8.77
N ARG A 89 4.82 5.21 -9.78
CA ARG A 89 3.85 6.31 -9.67
C ARG A 89 2.82 6.05 -8.57
N HIS A 90 2.32 4.82 -8.45
CA HIS A 90 1.40 4.45 -7.37
C HIS A 90 2.07 4.57 -5.99
N GLN A 91 3.30 4.07 -5.85
CA GLN A 91 4.04 4.11 -4.58
C GLN A 91 4.38 5.55 -4.17
N ASN A 92 4.68 6.43 -5.12
CA ASN A 92 4.91 7.85 -4.84
C ASN A 92 3.69 8.55 -4.23
N LEU A 93 2.46 8.08 -4.48
CA LEU A 93 1.28 8.60 -3.79
C LEU A 93 1.31 8.30 -2.28
N CYS A 94 1.97 7.22 -1.86
CA CYS A 94 2.10 6.80 -0.46
C CYS A 94 3.12 7.66 0.30
N ARG A 95 4.01 8.38 -0.40
CA ARG A 95 4.93 9.33 0.23
C ARG A 95 4.20 10.51 0.90
N ALA A 96 2.90 10.67 0.68
CA ALA A 96 2.06 11.61 1.43
C ALA A 96 2.01 11.33 2.96
N TRP A 97 2.53 10.19 3.42
CA TRP A 97 2.73 9.92 4.86
C TRP A 97 4.04 10.48 5.43
N LEU A 98 4.95 10.94 4.58
CA LEU A 98 6.25 11.50 4.97
C LEU A 98 6.27 13.04 4.97
N GLU A 99 5.16 13.66 4.55
CA GLU A 99 4.92 15.10 4.56
C GLU A 99 4.23 15.51 5.87
#